data_AF-A0AAU0ZT61-F1
#
_entry.id   AF-A0AAU0ZT61-F1
#
_cell.length_a   1.000
_cell.length_b   1.000
_cell.length_c   1.000
_cell.angle_alpha   90.00
_cell.angle_beta   90.00
_cell.angle_gamma   90.00
#
_symmetry.space_group_name_H-M   'P 1'
#
loop_
_entity.id
_entity.type
_entity.pdbx_description
1 polymer ?
#
loop_
_entity_poly.entity_id
_entity_poly.type
_entity_poly.pdbx_seq_one_letter_code
_entity_poly.pdbx_strand_id
1 'polypeptide(L)'
;MPTILGHNQYGKAENRVVKITRDGDTHHIKDLNVSVALSGDLDDVHLTGSNANCLPTDTTKNTCFAFAKEHGIESAEQYGIELARHFVESQPSIHRARIRIEEYSWERIAGSDAGSKFIGADEVKHSFVRKGQETRLVQVTYDGDKFEVLSGLKDLTVMNTTNSEFWGYIKDKYTTLKEDYDRILATSLSTWWRHNWTGVDDERTPNWNKSYEQSKKHILQAFVETYSLSLQQTLFQMGSRVINNRSEIDEIRFSAPNKHHFRQDLSAFGLENEAKDGAVYWAADRPYGLIEATILRDGADQRIPVDMTNL
;
A
#
# COMPACT_ATOMS: atom_id res chain seq x y z
N MET A 1 -29.82 17.00 25.85
CA MET A 1 -28.39 17.28 26.08
C MET A 1 -27.86 18.01 24.85
N PRO A 2 -26.98 19.03 24.99
CA PRO A 2 -26.40 19.71 23.84
C PRO A 2 -25.48 18.76 23.06
N THR A 3 -25.44 18.93 21.74
CA THR A 3 -24.54 18.21 20.84
C THR A 3 -23.17 18.86 20.81
N ILE A 4 -22.09 18.08 20.71
CA ILE A 4 -20.70 18.55 20.64
C ILE A 4 -20.06 18.01 19.35
N LEU A 5 -19.33 18.85 18.63
CA LEU A 5 -18.57 18.44 17.46
C LEU A 5 -17.28 17.73 17.90
N GLY A 6 -17.04 16.52 17.40
CA GLY A 6 -15.80 15.78 17.61
C GLY A 6 -14.75 16.08 16.53
N HIS A 7 -13.84 15.13 16.31
CA HIS A 7 -12.88 15.23 15.20
C HIS A 7 -13.59 15.45 13.86
N ASN A 8 -13.12 16.45 13.09
CA ASN A 8 -13.59 16.73 11.75
C ASN A 8 -12.43 16.92 10.76
N GLN A 9 -12.69 16.61 9.51
CA GLN A 9 -11.78 16.84 8.39
C GLN A 9 -12.59 16.87 7.09
N TYR A 10 -12.09 17.57 6.08
CA TYR A 10 -12.73 17.64 4.77
C TYR A 10 -11.69 17.83 3.66
N GLY A 11 -12.07 17.62 2.41
CA GLY A 11 -11.18 17.89 1.28
C GLY A 11 -11.69 17.25 0.00
N LYS A 12 -10.80 17.07 -0.99
CA LYS A 12 -11.13 16.38 -2.24
C LYS A 12 -10.47 15.01 -2.29
N ALA A 13 -11.28 13.98 -2.43
CA ALA A 13 -10.84 12.62 -2.63
C ALA A 13 -10.63 12.31 -4.12
N GLU A 14 -9.72 11.38 -4.39
CA GLU A 14 -9.54 10.68 -5.65
C GLU A 14 -9.25 11.54 -6.90
N ASN A 15 -8.40 12.55 -6.74
CA ASN A 15 -7.90 13.36 -7.85
C ASN A 15 -6.95 12.52 -8.71
N ARG A 16 -7.35 12.23 -9.95
CA ARG A 16 -6.53 11.49 -10.93
C ARG A 16 -5.47 12.39 -11.55
N VAL A 17 -4.22 12.24 -11.12
CA VAL A 17 -3.08 13.04 -11.58
C VAL A 17 -2.14 12.16 -12.39
N VAL A 18 -2.05 12.42 -13.70
CA VAL A 18 -1.06 11.79 -14.58
C VAL A 18 -0.04 12.84 -15.01
N LYS A 19 1.22 12.64 -14.63
CA LYS A 19 2.34 13.51 -15.00
C LYS A 19 3.22 12.78 -16.01
N ILE A 20 3.38 13.39 -17.17
CA ILE A 20 4.35 12.97 -18.19
C ILE A 20 5.57 13.89 -18.12
N THR A 21 6.74 13.30 -17.93
CA THR A 21 8.03 13.97 -18.06
C THR A 21 8.66 13.53 -19.38
N ARG A 22 9.09 14.48 -20.21
CA ARG A 22 9.67 14.22 -21.53
C ARG A 22 11.15 14.57 -21.52
N ASP A 23 12.00 13.59 -21.74
CA ASP A 23 13.44 13.73 -21.97
C ASP A 23 13.71 13.39 -23.44
N GLY A 24 13.61 14.42 -24.29
CA GLY A 24 13.50 14.23 -25.74
C GLY A 24 12.33 13.30 -26.10
N ASP A 25 12.63 12.25 -26.86
CA ASP A 25 11.70 11.21 -27.29
C ASP A 25 11.45 10.12 -26.26
N THR A 26 12.13 10.19 -25.11
CA THR A 26 11.90 9.28 -23.98
C THR A 26 10.95 9.93 -22.98
N HIS A 27 9.76 9.35 -22.84
CA HIS A 27 8.78 9.81 -21.86
C HIS A 27 8.85 8.96 -20.59
N HIS A 28 8.47 9.56 -19.46
CA HIS A 28 8.30 8.93 -18.15
C HIS A 28 6.93 9.30 -17.61
N ILE A 29 6.31 8.38 -16.86
CA ILE A 29 4.93 8.53 -16.36
C ILE A 29 4.89 8.37 -14.83
N LYS A 30 4.13 9.24 -14.18
CA LYS A 30 3.60 9.06 -12.82
C LYS A 30 2.09 9.14 -12.91
N ASP A 31 1.40 8.11 -12.42
CA ASP A 31 -0.06 8.00 -12.45
C ASP A 31 -0.55 7.77 -11.02
N LEU A 32 -1.19 8.80 -10.46
CA LEU A 32 -1.55 8.89 -9.06
C LEU A 32 -3.06 9.06 -8.87
N ASN A 33 -3.61 8.45 -7.82
CA ASN A 33 -4.91 8.79 -7.24
C ASN A 33 -4.69 9.54 -5.93
N VAL A 34 -4.97 10.84 -5.88
CA VAL A 34 -4.58 11.72 -4.77
C VAL A 34 -5.81 12.19 -3.98
N SER A 35 -5.85 11.91 -2.69
CA SER A 35 -6.90 12.38 -1.78
C SER A 35 -6.32 13.33 -0.73
N VAL A 36 -6.94 14.49 -0.56
CA VAL A 36 -6.57 15.51 0.42
C VAL A 36 -7.63 15.57 1.50
N ALA A 37 -7.22 15.58 2.77
CA ALA A 37 -8.07 15.88 3.91
C ALA A 37 -7.38 16.92 4.81
N LEU A 38 -8.09 17.99 5.16
CA LEU A 38 -7.64 19.12 5.96
C LEU A 38 -8.45 19.20 7.26
N SER A 39 -7.77 19.57 8.35
CA SER A 39 -8.35 19.80 9.67
C SER A 39 -7.76 21.07 10.30
N GLY A 40 -8.53 21.75 11.14
CA GLY A 40 -8.11 22.98 11.81
C GLY A 40 -9.33 23.71 12.40
N ASP A 41 -9.32 25.04 12.32
CA ASP A 41 -10.36 25.93 12.85
C ASP A 41 -11.62 25.94 11.98
N LEU A 42 -12.37 24.83 12.03
CA LEU A 42 -13.50 24.54 11.15
C LEU A 42 -14.85 24.42 11.87
N ASP A 43 -14.90 24.74 13.17
CA ASP A 43 -16.13 24.65 13.98
C ASP A 43 -17.25 25.50 13.39
N ASP A 44 -16.95 26.74 13.01
CA ASP A 44 -17.93 27.67 12.43
C ASP A 44 -18.53 27.16 11.11
N VAL A 45 -17.78 26.37 10.34
CA VAL A 45 -18.30 25.72 9.12
C VAL A 45 -19.46 24.79 9.46
N HIS A 46 -19.39 24.09 10.59
CA HIS A 46 -20.39 23.11 11.02
C HIS A 46 -21.49 23.72 11.90
N LEU A 47 -21.12 24.62 12.81
CA LEU A 47 -22.01 25.12 13.86
C LEU A 47 -22.84 26.33 13.41
N THR A 48 -22.28 27.16 12.52
CA THR A 48 -22.94 28.39 12.05
C THR A 48 -23.11 28.46 10.53
N GLY A 49 -22.41 27.60 9.78
CA GLY A 49 -22.40 27.60 8.32
C GLY A 49 -21.49 28.66 7.71
N SER A 50 -20.61 29.29 8.51
CA SER A 50 -19.64 30.26 8.01
C SER A 50 -18.49 29.55 7.32
N ASN A 51 -18.30 29.81 6.03
CA ASN A 51 -17.25 29.20 5.21
C ASN A 51 -15.92 29.97 5.21
N ALA A 52 -15.76 30.99 6.07
CA ALA A 52 -14.60 31.89 6.05
C ALA A 52 -13.25 31.15 6.20
N ASN A 53 -13.23 30.08 6.99
CA ASN A 53 -12.05 29.25 7.23
C ASN A 53 -11.97 28.01 6.32
N CYS A 54 -12.94 27.84 5.41
CA CYS A 54 -13.06 26.67 4.55
C CYS A 54 -12.36 26.92 3.21
N LEU A 55 -11.13 26.41 3.07
CA LEU A 55 -10.48 26.32 1.76
C LEU A 55 -11.31 25.42 0.83
N PRO A 56 -11.82 25.88 -0.32
CA PRO A 56 -12.70 25.05 -1.14
C PRO A 56 -12.04 23.74 -1.58
N THR A 57 -12.80 22.64 -1.59
CA THR A 57 -12.28 21.34 -2.09
C THR A 57 -11.88 21.39 -3.57
N ASP A 58 -12.47 22.31 -4.34
CA ASP A 58 -12.01 22.56 -5.71
C ASP A 58 -10.59 23.14 -5.75
N THR A 59 -10.25 24.02 -4.81
CA THR A 59 -8.91 24.56 -4.66
C THR A 59 -7.92 23.44 -4.34
N THR A 60 -8.23 22.51 -3.42
CA THR A 60 -7.32 21.39 -3.11
C THR A 60 -7.06 20.50 -4.32
N LYS A 61 -8.07 20.28 -5.19
CA LYS A 61 -7.91 19.61 -6.49
C LYS A 61 -6.95 20.40 -7.38
N ASN A 62 -7.19 21.70 -7.57
CA ASN A 62 -6.36 22.56 -8.42
C ASN A 62 -4.90 22.58 -7.94
N THR A 63 -4.67 22.65 -6.63
CA THR A 63 -3.33 22.57 -6.03
C THR A 63 -2.61 21.28 -6.38
N CYS A 64 -3.28 20.11 -6.38
CA CYS A 64 -2.66 18.85 -6.80
C CYS A 64 -2.12 18.95 -8.24
N PHE A 65 -2.92 19.42 -9.19
CA PHE A 65 -2.46 19.56 -10.58
C PHE A 65 -1.37 20.63 -10.74
N ALA A 66 -1.47 21.74 -10.03
CA ALA A 66 -0.48 22.81 -10.05
C ALA A 66 0.88 22.33 -9.51
N PHE A 67 0.90 21.68 -8.35
CA PHE A 67 2.13 21.17 -7.72
C PHE A 67 2.82 20.12 -8.60
N ALA A 68 2.05 19.18 -9.18
CA ALA A 68 2.59 18.20 -10.12
C ALA A 68 3.22 18.85 -11.37
N LYS A 69 2.76 20.04 -11.76
CA LYS A 69 3.32 20.81 -12.87
C LYS A 69 4.56 21.61 -12.46
N GLU A 70 4.52 22.30 -11.33
CA GLU A 70 5.55 23.21 -10.84
C GLU A 70 6.77 22.48 -10.27
N HIS A 71 6.54 21.48 -9.42
CA HIS A 71 7.60 20.76 -8.70
C HIS A 71 7.96 19.42 -9.34
N GLY A 72 7.04 18.84 -10.13
CA GLY A 72 7.18 17.47 -10.63
C GLY A 72 6.80 16.44 -9.57
N ILE A 73 7.13 15.17 -9.83
CA ILE A 73 6.80 14.05 -8.94
C ILE A 73 7.97 13.05 -8.95
N GLU A 74 8.88 13.19 -7.99
CA GLU A 74 10.00 12.24 -7.82
C GLU A 74 9.51 10.89 -7.21
N SER A 75 8.74 10.98 -6.13
CA SER A 75 8.08 9.86 -5.45
C SER A 75 6.71 10.30 -4.96
N ALA A 76 5.82 9.34 -4.72
CA ALA A 76 4.50 9.64 -4.16
C ALA A 76 4.60 10.25 -2.76
N GLU A 77 5.56 9.78 -1.94
CA GLU A 77 5.85 10.29 -0.60
C GLU A 77 6.30 11.75 -0.64
N GLN A 78 7.32 12.07 -1.44
CA GLN A 78 7.83 13.44 -1.54
C GLN A 78 6.75 14.41 -2.04
N TYR A 79 5.97 14.01 -3.04
CA TYR A 79 4.86 14.80 -3.55
C TYR A 79 3.75 15.00 -2.49
N GLY A 80 3.45 13.96 -1.69
CA GLY A 80 2.53 14.06 -0.56
C GLY A 80 3.03 15.00 0.54
N ILE A 81 4.33 14.98 0.84
CA ILE A 81 4.99 15.87 1.80
C ILE A 81 4.86 17.32 1.36
N GLU A 82 5.15 17.64 0.10
CA GLU A 82 5.06 19.00 -0.44
C GLU A 82 3.62 19.54 -0.38
N LEU A 83 2.63 18.72 -0.74
CA LEU A 83 1.22 19.09 -0.63
C LEU A 83 0.78 19.30 0.83
N ALA A 84 1.11 18.36 1.72
CA ALA A 84 0.74 18.44 3.13
C ALA A 84 1.31 19.71 3.77
N ARG A 85 2.59 19.96 3.52
CA ARG A 85 3.28 21.17 3.97
C ARG A 85 2.59 22.42 3.46
N HIS A 86 2.35 22.51 2.16
CA HIS A 86 1.73 23.68 1.54
C HIS A 86 0.37 24.02 2.18
N PHE A 87 -0.50 23.04 2.37
CA PHE A 87 -1.83 23.32 2.92
C PHE A 87 -1.78 23.83 4.36
N VAL A 88 -0.90 23.28 5.20
CA VAL A 88 -0.76 23.73 6.60
C VAL A 88 -0.03 25.08 6.68
N GLU A 89 1.07 25.27 5.95
CA GLU A 89 1.89 26.49 6.07
C GLU A 89 1.29 27.71 5.36
N SER A 90 0.43 27.52 4.35
CA SER A 90 -0.17 28.63 3.60
C SER A 90 -1.54 29.07 4.11
N GLN A 91 -2.24 28.24 4.90
CA GLN A 91 -3.61 28.49 5.34
C GLN A 91 -3.68 28.58 6.87
N PRO A 92 -3.79 29.78 7.46
CA PRO A 92 -3.78 29.95 8.91
C PRO A 92 -4.85 29.15 9.67
N SER A 93 -5.99 28.84 9.04
CA SER A 93 -7.07 28.05 9.65
C SER A 93 -6.85 26.54 9.57
N ILE A 94 -5.83 26.06 8.86
CA ILE A 94 -5.57 24.63 8.66
C ILE A 94 -4.35 24.23 9.47
N HIS A 95 -4.56 23.39 10.49
CA HIS A 95 -3.52 22.94 11.40
C HIS A 95 -2.97 21.57 11.03
N ARG A 96 -3.72 20.79 10.24
CA ARG A 96 -3.30 19.45 9.83
C ARG A 96 -3.74 19.15 8.41
N ALA A 97 -2.85 18.56 7.63
CA ALA A 97 -3.15 18.01 6.32
C ALA A 97 -2.79 16.53 6.26
N ARG A 98 -3.69 15.72 5.71
CA ARG A 98 -3.48 14.30 5.41
C ARG A 98 -3.66 14.07 3.91
N ILE A 99 -2.60 13.62 3.26
CA ILE A 99 -2.55 13.32 1.83
C ILE A 99 -2.44 11.82 1.66
N ARG A 100 -3.37 11.21 0.93
CA ARG A 100 -3.31 9.80 0.53
C ARG A 100 -3.10 9.68 -0.95
N ILE A 101 -2.20 8.78 -1.33
CA ILE A 101 -1.82 8.58 -2.73
C ILE A 101 -1.80 7.10 -3.02
N GLU A 102 -2.52 6.70 -4.06
CA GLU A 102 -2.27 5.43 -4.74
C GLU A 102 -1.39 5.72 -5.96
N GLU A 103 -0.25 5.07 -6.07
CA GLU A 103 0.60 5.12 -7.25
C GLU A 103 0.42 3.83 -8.05
N TYR A 104 0.16 4.00 -9.34
CA TYR A 104 0.01 2.87 -10.22
C TYR A 104 1.13 2.76 -11.24
N SER A 105 1.68 1.56 -11.31
CA SER A 105 2.87 1.29 -12.09
C SER A 105 2.58 1.07 -13.57
N TRP A 106 3.49 1.55 -14.41
CA TRP A 106 3.46 1.36 -15.86
C TRP A 106 4.82 0.82 -16.30
N GLU A 107 4.79 -0.18 -17.17
CA GLU A 107 5.98 -0.75 -17.80
C GLU A 107 6.09 -0.24 -19.23
N ARG A 108 7.28 0.20 -19.61
CA ARG A 108 7.56 0.62 -20.99
C ARG A 108 7.47 -0.61 -21.90
N ILE A 109 6.70 -0.50 -22.97
CA ILE A 109 6.63 -1.54 -23.99
C ILE A 109 7.91 -1.46 -24.83
N ALA A 110 8.69 -2.53 -24.85
CA ALA A 110 9.86 -2.64 -25.71
C ALA A 110 9.43 -2.75 -27.18
N GLY A 111 10.12 -2.03 -28.07
CA GLY A 111 9.97 -2.21 -29.53
C GLY A 111 10.54 -3.56 -29.99
N SER A 112 10.24 -3.96 -31.23
CA SER A 112 10.82 -5.18 -31.81
C SER A 112 12.29 -5.00 -32.17
N ASP A 113 13.09 -6.07 -32.05
CA ASP A 113 14.49 -6.11 -32.50
C ASP A 113 14.63 -6.32 -34.02
N ALA A 114 13.52 -6.48 -34.74
CA ALA A 114 13.52 -6.79 -36.17
C ALA A 114 13.86 -5.56 -37.03
N GLY A 115 14.58 -5.76 -38.15
CA GLY A 115 14.95 -4.71 -39.12
C GLY A 115 13.79 -4.10 -39.92
N SER A 116 12.55 -4.47 -39.63
CA SER A 116 11.33 -3.91 -40.22
C SER A 116 10.65 -2.98 -39.22
N LYS A 117 11.36 -1.91 -38.83
CA LYS A 117 10.79 -0.85 -38.02
C LYS A 117 10.06 0.13 -38.92
N PHE A 118 8.90 0.60 -38.47
CA PHE A 118 8.24 1.73 -39.12
C PHE A 118 9.18 2.94 -39.03
N ILE A 119 9.20 3.79 -40.07
CA ILE A 119 10.05 4.99 -40.09
C ILE A 119 9.76 5.83 -38.83
N GLY A 120 10.80 6.10 -38.03
CA GLY A 120 10.70 6.83 -36.76
C GLY A 120 10.46 5.98 -35.51
N ALA A 121 10.38 4.64 -35.61
CA ALA A 121 10.10 3.77 -34.44
C ALA A 121 11.33 3.44 -33.58
N ASP A 122 12.55 3.64 -34.08
CA ASP A 122 13.80 3.34 -33.37
C ASP A 122 14.09 4.27 -32.17
N GLU A 123 13.55 5.49 -32.21
CA GLU A 123 14.01 6.58 -31.33
C GLU A 123 13.01 6.89 -30.21
N VAL A 124 11.75 6.46 -30.31
CA VAL A 124 10.68 6.92 -29.43
C VAL A 124 10.31 5.93 -28.34
N LYS A 125 10.58 6.32 -27.07
CA LYS A 125 10.31 5.54 -25.87
C LYS A 125 9.15 6.18 -25.09
N HIS A 126 7.92 6.05 -25.60
CA HIS A 126 6.74 6.68 -24.99
C HIS A 126 5.49 5.78 -24.87
N SER A 127 5.61 4.49 -25.18
CA SER A 127 4.52 3.53 -25.09
C SER A 127 4.62 2.68 -23.82
N PHE A 128 3.48 2.47 -23.13
CA PHE A 128 3.44 1.81 -21.82
C PHE A 128 2.26 0.83 -21.70
N VAL A 129 2.45 -0.22 -20.92
CA VAL A 129 1.41 -1.15 -20.47
C VAL A 129 1.28 -1.08 -18.95
N ARG A 130 0.06 -1.26 -18.45
CA ARG A 130 -0.22 -1.24 -17.00
C ARG A 130 0.49 -2.42 -16.31
N LYS A 131 1.23 -2.14 -15.23
CA LYS A 131 1.78 -3.17 -14.34
C LYS A 131 0.81 -3.39 -13.18
N GLY A 132 0.18 -4.56 -13.13
CA GLY A 132 -0.91 -4.89 -12.20
C GLY A 132 -0.56 -5.87 -11.09
N GLN A 133 0.70 -5.93 -10.64
CA GLN A 133 1.11 -6.83 -9.55
C GLN A 133 0.68 -6.34 -8.17
N GLU A 134 0.60 -5.02 -7.98
CA GLU A 134 0.19 -4.36 -6.75
C GLU A 134 -0.14 -2.88 -7.03
N THR A 135 -0.79 -2.22 -6.08
CA THR A 135 -0.91 -0.76 -6.02
C THR A 135 -0.02 -0.24 -4.88
N ARG A 136 0.88 0.70 -5.16
CA ARG A 136 1.68 1.36 -4.11
C ARG A 136 0.81 2.38 -3.39
N LEU A 137 0.93 2.43 -2.07
CA LEU A 137 0.17 3.30 -1.20
C LEU A 137 1.09 4.25 -0.45
N VAL A 138 0.62 5.47 -0.24
CA VAL A 138 1.27 6.49 0.59
C VAL A 138 0.21 7.23 1.38
N GLN A 139 0.48 7.50 2.66
CA GLN A 139 -0.24 8.46 3.47
C GLN A 139 0.79 9.37 4.15
N VAL A 140 0.66 10.67 3.93
CA VAL A 140 1.44 11.69 4.61
C VAL A 140 0.50 12.49 5.49
N THR A 141 0.83 12.61 6.77
CA THR A 141 0.18 13.54 7.68
C THR A 141 1.20 14.60 8.10
N TYR A 142 0.83 15.87 8.08
CA TYR A 142 1.59 16.96 8.67
C TYR A 142 0.70 17.73 9.63
N ASP A 143 1.17 17.98 10.84
CA ASP A 143 0.45 18.68 11.92
C ASP A 143 0.98 20.11 12.20
N GLY A 144 1.88 20.60 11.33
CA GLY A 144 2.54 21.90 11.49
C GLY A 144 3.86 21.84 12.25
N ASP A 145 4.15 20.73 12.92
CA ASP A 145 5.42 20.49 13.62
C ASP A 145 6.20 19.37 12.92
N LYS A 146 5.56 18.22 12.69
CA LYS A 146 6.20 17.02 12.16
C LYS A 146 5.36 16.25 11.16
N PHE A 147 6.04 15.46 10.35
CA PHE A 147 5.44 14.51 9.43
C PHE A 147 5.27 13.13 10.06
N GLU A 148 4.19 12.46 9.69
CA GLU A 148 4.06 11.01 9.75
C GLU A 148 3.88 10.49 8.32
N VAL A 149 4.84 9.69 7.86
CA VAL A 149 4.83 9.09 6.52
C VAL A 149 4.60 7.60 6.64
N LEU A 150 3.49 7.13 6.07
CA LEU A 150 3.21 5.73 5.83
C LEU A 150 3.41 5.44 4.35
N SER A 151 4.17 4.41 4.02
CA SER A 151 4.19 3.81 2.69
C SER A 151 3.61 2.41 2.78
N GLY A 152 3.15 1.86 1.67
CA GLY A 152 2.50 0.56 1.69
C GLY A 152 2.25 0.02 0.30
N LEU A 153 1.61 -1.14 0.25
CA LEU A 153 1.08 -1.72 -0.96
C LEU A 153 -0.22 -2.48 -0.66
N LYS A 154 -1.05 -2.64 -1.69
CA LYS A 154 -2.20 -3.54 -1.67
C LYS A 154 -2.29 -4.36 -2.95
N ASP A 155 -3.12 -5.39 -2.89
CA ASP A 155 -3.42 -6.29 -4.01
C ASP A 155 -2.24 -7.15 -4.49
N LEU A 156 -1.17 -7.24 -3.68
CA LEU A 156 -0.02 -8.10 -4.00
C LEU A 156 -0.37 -9.57 -3.71
N THR A 157 -0.83 -10.27 -4.75
CA THR A 157 -1.17 -11.70 -4.65
C THR A 157 0.06 -12.58 -4.76
N VAL A 158 0.28 -13.44 -3.77
CA VAL A 158 1.41 -14.39 -3.70
C VAL A 158 0.90 -15.79 -3.33
N MET A 159 1.64 -16.82 -3.75
CA MET A 159 1.33 -18.22 -3.47
C MET A 159 2.59 -19.06 -3.33
N ASN A 160 2.64 -19.89 -2.29
CA ASN A 160 3.49 -21.07 -2.21
C ASN A 160 2.64 -22.32 -2.46
N THR A 161 3.10 -23.21 -3.34
CA THR A 161 2.38 -24.45 -3.70
C THR A 161 2.65 -25.62 -2.74
N THR A 162 3.64 -25.47 -1.86
CA THR A 162 4.08 -26.42 -0.83
C THR A 162 4.81 -25.64 0.28
N ASN A 163 5.53 -26.31 1.19
CA ASN A 163 6.26 -25.73 2.32
C ASN A 163 5.38 -24.86 3.23
N SER A 164 4.11 -25.25 3.35
CA SER A 164 3.15 -24.67 4.25
C SER A 164 2.36 -25.79 4.89
N GLU A 165 2.24 -25.71 6.21
CA GLU A 165 1.52 -26.66 7.05
C GLU A 165 0.52 -25.90 7.93
N PHE A 166 -0.41 -26.65 8.52
CA PHE A 166 -1.25 -26.19 9.60
C PHE A 166 -1.80 -27.37 10.40
N TRP A 167 -1.22 -27.54 11.59
CA TRP A 167 -1.53 -28.62 12.52
C TRP A 167 -1.26 -28.15 13.95
N GLY A 168 -1.67 -28.95 14.95
CA GLY A 168 -1.46 -28.63 16.36
C GLY A 168 -2.35 -27.50 16.90
N TYR A 169 -3.33 -27.03 16.12
CA TYR A 169 -4.32 -26.05 16.58
C TYR A 169 -5.31 -26.67 17.57
N ILE A 170 -5.92 -25.80 18.37
CA ILE A 170 -6.96 -26.12 19.35
C ILE A 170 -8.15 -26.76 18.62
N LYS A 171 -8.69 -27.85 19.19
CA LYS A 171 -9.85 -28.55 18.67
C LYS A 171 -10.96 -28.49 19.70
N ASP A 172 -12.08 -27.87 19.33
CA ASP A 172 -13.31 -27.86 20.11
C ASP A 172 -14.42 -28.64 19.39
N LYS A 173 -15.64 -28.62 19.93
CA LYS A 173 -16.80 -29.32 19.37
C LYS A 173 -17.24 -28.84 17.97
N TYR A 174 -16.70 -27.72 17.47
CA TYR A 174 -17.00 -27.16 16.14
C TYR A 174 -15.85 -27.36 15.14
N THR A 175 -14.76 -27.99 15.55
CA THR A 175 -13.57 -28.14 14.72
C THR A 175 -13.69 -29.36 13.79
N THR A 176 -13.93 -29.10 12.50
CA THR A 176 -13.97 -30.12 11.43
C THR A 176 -12.77 -30.08 10.49
N LEU A 177 -11.97 -29.02 10.57
CA LEU A 177 -10.76 -28.85 9.77
C LEU A 177 -9.82 -30.04 10.02
N LYS A 178 -9.31 -30.64 8.95
CA LYS A 178 -8.25 -31.64 9.01
C LYS A 178 -6.90 -30.92 9.08
N GLU A 179 -5.99 -31.45 9.88
CA GLU A 179 -4.61 -31.02 9.85
C GLU A 179 -4.01 -31.29 8.47
N ASP A 180 -3.19 -30.37 7.98
CA ASP A 180 -2.52 -30.50 6.70
C ASP A 180 -1.03 -30.23 6.86
N TYR A 181 -0.20 -31.14 6.35
CA TYR A 181 1.25 -31.13 6.47
C TYR A 181 1.92 -30.79 5.12
N ASP A 182 1.12 -30.56 4.07
CA ASP A 182 1.60 -30.00 2.81
C ASP A 182 0.43 -29.36 2.05
N ARG A 183 0.28 -28.05 2.19
CA ARG A 183 -0.82 -27.29 1.58
C ARG A 183 -0.33 -26.09 0.78
N ILE A 184 -1.20 -25.63 -0.12
CA ILE A 184 -1.05 -24.31 -0.74
C ILE A 184 -1.25 -23.22 0.33
N LEU A 185 -0.37 -22.21 0.33
CA LEU A 185 -0.56 -20.94 1.02
C LEU A 185 -0.68 -19.83 -0.02
N ALA A 186 -1.87 -19.23 -0.14
CA ALA A 186 -2.09 -18.09 -1.02
C ALA A 186 -2.69 -16.91 -0.25
N THR A 187 -2.27 -15.70 -0.56
CA THR A 187 -2.78 -14.48 0.06
C THR A 187 -2.71 -13.29 -0.89
N SER A 188 -3.50 -12.25 -0.61
CA SER A 188 -3.40 -10.93 -1.24
C SER A 188 -2.97 -9.92 -0.18
N LEU A 189 -1.70 -9.54 -0.19
CA LEU A 189 -1.13 -8.70 0.85
C LEU A 189 -1.64 -7.26 0.73
N SER A 190 -2.21 -6.74 1.81
CA SER A 190 -2.34 -5.31 2.07
C SER A 190 -1.47 -4.95 3.26
N THR A 191 -0.52 -4.05 3.06
CA THR A 191 0.46 -3.69 4.09
C THR A 191 0.79 -2.23 4.07
N TRP A 192 1.02 -1.70 5.26
CA TRP A 192 1.49 -0.34 5.51
C TRP A 192 2.70 -0.42 6.42
N TRP A 193 3.69 0.43 6.20
CA TRP A 193 4.82 0.61 7.09
C TRP A 193 5.05 2.09 7.37
N ARG A 194 5.34 2.40 8.63
CA ARG A 194 5.59 3.74 9.13
C ARG A 194 7.09 4.01 9.15
N HIS A 195 7.47 5.10 8.50
CA HIS A 195 8.85 5.59 8.56
C HIS A 195 9.10 6.33 9.87
N ASN A 196 10.36 6.35 10.31
CA ASN A 196 10.79 7.10 11.48
C ASN A 196 11.22 8.53 11.18
N TRP A 197 11.29 8.90 9.90
CA TRP A 197 11.53 10.27 9.48
C TRP A 197 10.34 11.17 9.84
N THR A 198 10.63 12.27 10.51
CA THR A 198 9.63 13.24 10.98
C THR A 198 9.75 14.59 10.26
N GLY A 199 10.84 14.82 9.54
CA GLY A 199 11.08 16.08 8.84
C GLY A 199 11.33 17.26 9.78
N VAL A 200 11.60 16.97 11.05
CA VAL A 200 12.14 17.90 12.06
C VAL A 200 13.67 17.84 11.98
N ASP A 201 14.33 18.94 12.35
CA ASP A 201 15.79 19.11 12.28
C ASP A 201 16.36 18.92 10.85
N ASP A 202 17.68 18.83 10.73
CA ASP A 202 18.38 18.50 9.48
C ASP A 202 18.32 16.97 9.18
N GLU A 203 17.20 16.32 9.51
CA GLU A 203 16.98 14.90 9.21
C GLU A 203 17.09 14.63 7.71
N ARG A 204 17.98 13.71 7.35
CA ARG A 204 18.15 13.31 5.95
C ARG A 204 16.89 12.60 5.46
N THR A 205 16.22 13.19 4.48
CA THR A 205 15.07 12.59 3.79
C THR A 205 15.42 11.20 3.24
N PRO A 206 14.62 10.16 3.55
CA PRO A 206 14.78 8.83 2.96
C PRO A 206 14.67 8.85 1.44
N ASN A 207 15.40 7.96 0.77
CA ASN A 207 15.12 7.67 -0.63
C ASN A 207 13.86 6.79 -0.70
N TRP A 208 12.70 7.44 -0.88
CA TRP A 208 11.38 6.81 -0.80
C TRP A 208 11.19 5.66 -1.80
N ASN A 209 11.60 5.86 -3.05
CA ASN A 209 11.49 4.82 -4.09
C ASN A 209 12.34 3.59 -3.75
N LYS A 210 13.59 3.80 -3.31
CA LYS A 210 14.46 2.70 -2.87
C LYS A 210 13.90 2.01 -1.62
N SER A 211 13.38 2.77 -0.66
CA SER A 211 12.77 2.20 0.54
C SER A 211 11.60 1.29 0.19
N TYR A 212 10.68 1.76 -0.68
CA TYR A 212 9.56 0.95 -1.17
C TYR A 212 10.02 -0.34 -1.87
N GLU A 213 10.95 -0.22 -2.82
CA GLU A 213 11.46 -1.37 -3.58
C GLU A 213 12.14 -2.41 -2.66
N GLN A 214 12.96 -1.96 -1.71
CA GLN A 214 13.63 -2.87 -0.78
C GLN A 214 12.66 -3.49 0.22
N SER A 215 11.68 -2.74 0.73
CA SER A 215 10.63 -3.29 1.61
C SER A 215 9.83 -4.37 0.90
N LYS A 216 9.33 -4.11 -0.31
CA LYS A 216 8.64 -5.14 -1.13
C LYS A 216 9.54 -6.35 -1.39
N LYS A 217 10.81 -6.14 -1.72
CA LYS A 217 11.79 -7.22 -1.92
C LYS A 217 11.94 -8.07 -0.66
N HIS A 218 12.09 -7.47 0.51
CA HIS A 218 12.22 -8.21 1.77
C HIS A 218 10.94 -8.98 2.11
N ILE A 219 9.77 -8.38 1.91
CA ILE A 219 8.46 -9.05 2.05
C ILE A 219 8.41 -10.32 1.20
N LEU A 220 8.72 -10.21 -0.10
CA LEU A 220 8.69 -11.36 -1.01
C LEU A 220 9.75 -12.41 -0.68
N GLN A 221 10.97 -11.99 -0.33
CA GLN A 221 12.02 -12.92 0.08
C GLN A 221 11.64 -13.69 1.34
N ALA A 222 11.09 -13.03 2.36
CA ALA A 222 10.63 -13.70 3.56
C ALA A 222 9.49 -14.68 3.28
N PHE A 223 8.55 -14.33 2.38
CA PHE A 223 7.48 -15.25 1.97
C PHE A 223 8.01 -16.53 1.31
N VAL A 224 9.05 -16.42 0.48
CA VAL A 224 9.67 -17.58 -0.21
C VAL A 224 10.59 -18.37 0.72
N GLU A 225 11.35 -17.70 1.59
CA GLU A 225 12.36 -18.32 2.47
C GLU A 225 11.74 -18.94 3.74
N THR A 226 10.50 -18.59 4.11
CA THR A 226 9.84 -19.11 5.30
C THR A 226 9.13 -20.43 5.01
N TYR A 227 9.58 -21.50 5.67
CA TYR A 227 8.75 -22.69 5.84
C TYR A 227 7.59 -22.37 6.80
N SER A 228 6.36 -22.36 6.28
CA SER A 228 5.21 -21.76 6.97
C SER A 228 4.45 -22.77 7.83
N LEU A 229 4.50 -22.65 9.16
CA LEU A 229 3.62 -23.42 10.06
C LEU A 229 2.26 -22.75 10.28
N SER A 230 2.14 -21.47 9.91
CA SER A 230 0.89 -20.70 9.87
C SER A 230 1.10 -19.39 9.10
N LEU A 231 0.03 -18.79 8.58
CA LEU A 231 0.12 -17.47 7.95
C LEU A 231 0.57 -16.41 8.96
N GLN A 232 0.17 -16.53 10.24
CA GLN A 232 0.62 -15.66 11.33
C GLN A 232 2.15 -15.64 11.45
N GLN A 233 2.79 -16.81 11.48
CA GLN A 233 4.25 -16.92 11.54
C GLN A 233 4.90 -16.29 10.31
N THR A 234 4.36 -16.55 9.12
CA THR A 234 4.88 -16.00 7.86
C THR A 234 4.81 -14.48 7.85
N LEU A 235 3.70 -13.87 8.28
CA LEU A 235 3.59 -12.41 8.40
C LEU A 235 4.60 -11.84 9.41
N PHE A 236 4.82 -12.52 10.53
CA PHE A 236 5.83 -12.12 11.50
C PHE A 236 7.24 -12.13 10.89
N GLN A 237 7.60 -13.16 10.13
CA GLN A 237 8.91 -13.24 9.46
C GLN A 237 9.06 -12.15 8.39
N MET A 238 8.01 -11.88 7.63
CA MET A 238 7.98 -10.81 6.62
C MET A 238 8.20 -9.44 7.25
N GLY A 239 7.43 -9.12 8.30
CA GLY A 239 7.58 -7.86 9.04
C GLY A 239 8.94 -7.72 9.70
N SER A 240 9.42 -8.79 10.36
CA SER A 240 10.71 -8.81 11.04
C SER A 240 11.86 -8.58 10.05
N ARG A 241 11.81 -9.19 8.85
CA ARG A 241 12.84 -8.98 7.83
C ARG A 241 12.89 -7.52 7.37
N VAL A 242 11.73 -6.88 7.18
CA VAL A 242 11.68 -5.44 6.84
C VAL A 242 12.30 -4.61 7.96
N ILE A 243 11.81 -4.74 9.20
CA ILE A 243 12.32 -3.98 10.35
C ILE A 243 13.83 -4.16 10.56
N ASN A 244 14.34 -5.38 10.41
CA ASN A 244 15.75 -5.67 10.64
C ASN A 244 16.68 -5.20 9.51
N ASN A 245 16.17 -4.96 8.30
CA ASN A 245 16.98 -4.57 7.14
C ASN A 245 16.71 -3.13 6.65
N ARG A 246 15.66 -2.48 7.15
CA ARG A 246 15.26 -1.10 6.82
C ARG A 246 15.23 -0.27 8.10
N SER A 247 16.36 0.34 8.45
CA SER A 247 16.50 1.14 9.67
C SER A 247 15.58 2.36 9.70
N GLU A 248 15.10 2.82 8.56
CA GLU A 248 14.17 3.94 8.43
C GLU A 248 12.70 3.58 8.75
N ILE A 249 12.39 2.30 9.02
CA ILE A 249 11.03 1.83 9.28
C ILE A 249 10.91 1.37 10.74
N ASP A 250 9.90 1.85 11.46
CA ASP A 250 9.66 1.49 12.86
C ASP A 250 8.54 0.47 13.04
N GLU A 251 7.61 0.41 12.10
CA GLU A 251 6.37 -0.34 12.24
C GLU A 251 5.93 -0.82 10.86
N ILE A 252 5.45 -2.06 10.78
CA ILE A 252 4.80 -2.60 9.59
C ILE A 252 3.58 -3.41 10.00
N ARG A 253 2.44 -3.13 9.36
CA ARG A 253 1.18 -3.83 9.56
C ARG A 253 0.78 -4.57 8.30
N PHE A 254 0.26 -5.77 8.47
CA PHE A 254 -0.30 -6.61 7.41
C PHE A 254 -1.78 -6.87 7.67
N SER A 255 -2.55 -6.93 6.60
CA SER A 255 -3.84 -7.59 6.50
C SER A 255 -3.77 -8.55 5.31
N ALA A 256 -3.95 -9.84 5.60
CA ALA A 256 -3.67 -10.93 4.69
C ALA A 256 -4.80 -11.96 4.75
N PRO A 257 -5.70 -12.00 3.75
CA PRO A 257 -6.67 -13.07 3.64
C PRO A 257 -5.96 -14.37 3.27
N ASN A 258 -6.30 -15.47 3.93
CA ASN A 258 -5.92 -16.81 3.50
C ASN A 258 -6.86 -17.23 2.36
N LYS A 259 -6.36 -17.14 1.11
CA LYS A 259 -7.11 -17.50 -0.09
C LYS A 259 -7.10 -19.01 -0.25
N HIS A 260 -8.18 -19.66 0.19
CA HIS A 260 -8.25 -21.11 0.28
C HIS A 260 -8.19 -21.80 -1.09
N HIS A 261 -7.31 -22.79 -1.18
CA HIS A 261 -7.21 -23.74 -2.28
C HIS A 261 -7.48 -25.13 -1.72
N PHE A 262 -8.73 -25.58 -1.83
CA PHE A 262 -9.14 -26.88 -1.29
C PHE A 262 -8.75 -27.97 -2.29
N ARG A 263 -8.10 -29.04 -1.82
CA ARG A 263 -7.91 -30.25 -2.65
C ARG A 263 -9.29 -30.80 -2.99
N GLN A 264 -9.56 -30.98 -4.28
CA GLN A 264 -10.84 -31.50 -4.74
C GLN A 264 -10.96 -32.99 -4.42
N ASP A 265 -12.06 -33.41 -3.81
CA ASP A 265 -12.38 -34.84 -3.70
C ASP A 265 -12.84 -35.34 -5.08
N LEU A 266 -12.09 -36.29 -5.63
CA LEU A 266 -12.33 -36.93 -6.92
C LEU A 266 -12.64 -38.44 -6.78
N SER A 267 -12.85 -38.92 -5.56
CA SER A 267 -13.11 -40.34 -5.27
C SER A 267 -14.39 -40.87 -5.95
N ALA A 268 -15.38 -40.01 -6.18
CA ALA A 268 -16.58 -40.34 -6.95
C ALA A 268 -16.28 -40.77 -8.40
N PHE A 269 -15.11 -40.43 -8.93
CA PHE A 269 -14.63 -40.81 -10.25
C PHE A 269 -13.56 -41.92 -10.21
N GLY A 270 -13.25 -42.46 -9.03
CA GLY A 270 -12.19 -43.45 -8.84
C GLY A 270 -10.77 -42.90 -8.98
N LEU A 271 -10.58 -41.60 -8.76
CA LEU A 271 -9.29 -40.92 -8.88
C LEU A 271 -8.75 -40.49 -7.51
N GLU A 272 -7.46 -40.71 -7.30
CA GLU A 272 -6.69 -40.10 -6.20
C GLU A 272 -6.29 -38.67 -6.57
N ASN A 273 -6.11 -37.80 -5.56
CA ASN A 273 -5.79 -36.38 -5.77
C ASN A 273 -4.78 -35.86 -4.73
N GLU A 274 -3.66 -36.58 -4.59
CA GLU A 274 -2.61 -36.27 -3.62
C GLU A 274 -1.68 -35.15 -4.12
N ALA A 275 -1.23 -34.29 -3.19
CA ALA A 275 -0.43 -33.10 -3.53
C ALA A 275 0.86 -33.46 -4.28
N LYS A 276 1.57 -34.49 -3.81
CA LYS A 276 2.81 -35.02 -4.40
C LYS A 276 2.67 -35.50 -5.85
N ASP A 277 1.46 -35.83 -6.29
CA ASP A 277 1.16 -36.40 -7.61
C ASP A 277 0.55 -35.36 -8.57
N GLY A 278 0.57 -34.07 -8.20
CA GLY A 278 0.03 -32.99 -9.02
C GLY A 278 -1.46 -32.75 -8.82
N ALA A 279 -1.89 -32.60 -7.55
CA ALA A 279 -3.30 -32.43 -7.20
C ALA A 279 -4.00 -31.25 -7.90
N VAL A 280 -5.30 -31.42 -8.12
CA VAL A 280 -6.23 -30.39 -8.58
C VAL A 280 -6.91 -29.73 -7.38
N TYR A 281 -6.94 -28.39 -7.40
CA TYR A 281 -7.48 -27.57 -6.31
C TYR A 281 -8.66 -26.73 -6.77
N TRP A 282 -9.63 -26.54 -5.89
CA TRP A 282 -10.66 -25.51 -6.00
C TRP A 282 -10.20 -24.25 -5.26
N ALA A 283 -9.92 -23.19 -6.02
CA ALA A 283 -9.66 -21.86 -5.49
C ALA A 283 -10.98 -21.18 -5.09
N ALA A 284 -11.29 -21.16 -3.80
CA ALA A 284 -12.52 -20.53 -3.31
C ALA A 284 -12.36 -19.00 -3.29
N ASP A 285 -13.40 -18.28 -3.72
CA ASP A 285 -13.49 -16.83 -3.57
C ASP A 285 -13.77 -16.45 -2.10
N ARG A 286 -14.82 -17.04 -1.52
CA ARG A 286 -15.30 -16.79 -0.15
C ARG A 286 -15.86 -18.08 0.48
N PRO A 287 -15.87 -18.21 1.83
CA PRO A 287 -15.23 -17.31 2.79
C PRO A 287 -13.70 -17.48 2.79
N TYR A 288 -12.99 -16.58 3.47
CA TYR A 288 -11.55 -16.66 3.70
C TYR A 288 -11.22 -16.35 5.16
N GLY A 289 -10.17 -16.98 5.70
CA GLY A 289 -9.59 -16.51 6.97
C GLY A 289 -8.93 -15.16 6.77
N LEU A 290 -9.05 -14.24 7.71
CA LEU A 290 -8.35 -12.94 7.67
C LEU A 290 -7.34 -12.90 8.81
N ILE A 291 -6.06 -12.75 8.48
CA ILE A 291 -4.97 -12.69 9.44
C ILE A 291 -4.35 -11.30 9.38
N GLU A 292 -4.19 -10.68 10.52
CA GLU A 292 -3.61 -9.36 10.65
C GLU A 292 -2.52 -9.35 11.73
N ALA A 293 -1.44 -8.62 11.48
CA ALA A 293 -0.34 -8.52 12.43
C ALA A 293 0.36 -7.16 12.28
N THR A 294 0.80 -6.60 13.40
CA THR A 294 1.71 -5.46 13.44
C THR A 294 3.04 -5.93 14.02
N ILE A 295 4.14 -5.61 13.34
CA ILE A 295 5.50 -5.88 13.78
C ILE A 295 6.18 -4.54 14.00
N LEU A 296 6.85 -4.40 15.16
CA LEU A 296 7.47 -3.16 15.61
C LEU A 296 8.98 -3.36 15.76
N ARG A 297 9.72 -2.28 15.50
CA ARG A 297 11.07 -2.11 16.05
C ARG A 297 10.98 -2.02 17.57
N ASP A 298 11.93 -2.63 18.27
CA ASP A 298 11.99 -2.54 19.72
C ASP A 298 12.02 -1.06 20.17
N GLY A 299 11.15 -0.72 21.13
CA GLY A 299 10.94 0.64 21.60
C GLY A 299 10.03 1.54 20.73
N ALA A 300 9.52 1.09 19.59
CA ALA A 300 8.61 1.88 18.76
C ALA A 300 7.14 1.76 19.20
N ASP A 301 6.40 2.87 19.06
CA ASP A 301 4.95 2.88 19.25
C ASP A 301 4.21 2.27 18.04
N GLN A 302 3.10 1.57 18.31
CA GLN A 302 2.12 1.24 17.27
C GLN A 302 1.25 2.46 16.95
N ARG A 303 1.35 2.97 15.73
CA ARG A 303 0.58 4.13 15.24
C ARG A 303 -0.26 3.84 14.01
N ILE A 304 0.05 2.79 13.25
CA ILE A 304 -0.82 2.36 12.15
C ILE A 304 -2.12 1.83 12.77
N PRO A 305 -3.30 2.36 12.37
CA PRO A 305 -4.59 1.88 12.82
C PRO A 305 -4.74 0.37 12.67
N VAL A 306 -5.38 -0.26 13.66
CA VAL A 306 -5.72 -1.70 13.61
C VAL A 306 -6.65 -1.95 12.42
N ASP A 307 -7.73 -1.18 12.30
CA ASP A 307 -8.58 -1.26 11.12
C ASP A 307 -8.00 -0.42 9.97
N MET A 308 -7.53 -1.12 8.95
CA MET A 308 -6.97 -0.51 7.74
C MET A 308 -8.00 -0.28 6.64
N THR A 309 -9.29 -0.61 6.84
CA THR A 309 -10.35 -0.44 5.82
C THR A 309 -10.46 1.01 5.36
N ASN A 310 -10.12 1.94 6.26
CA ASN A 310 -10.13 3.37 6.01
C ASN A 310 -8.74 3.93 5.68
N LEU A 311 -7.71 3.13 5.38
CA LEU A 311 -6.36 3.60 5.00
C LEU A 311 -6.13 3.50 3.50
#